data_AF-A0A357T2B7-F1
#
_entry.id   AF-A0A357T2B7-F1
#
_cell.length_a   1.000
_cell.length_b   1.000
_cell.length_c   1.000
_cell.angle_alpha   90.00
_cell.angle_beta   90.00
_cell.angle_gamma   90.00
#
_symmetry.space_group_name_H-M   'P 1'
#
loop_
_entity.id
_entity.type
_entity.pdbx_description
1 polymer ?
#
loop_
_entity_poly.entity_id
_entity_poly.type
_entity_poly.pdbx_seq_one_letter_code
_entity_poly.pdbx_strand_id
1 'polypeptide(L)'
;MKAIAITDHDIIPAETEIVKGREIDLRSYARERGLILIFGYEFSTDTYVNDVHILGYELDWSAKKVHQEMERAKKSKGEAYRKLCAVLTSRGMAIDFE
;
A
#
# COMPACT_ATOMS: atom_id res chain seq x y z
N MET A 1 5.63 -16.51 17.58
CA MET A 1 4.81 -15.44 16.98
C MET A 1 3.60 -16.11 16.32
N LYS A 2 2.37 -15.64 16.56
CA LYS A 2 1.14 -16.34 16.08
C LYS A 2 0.32 -15.55 15.05
N ALA A 3 0.64 -14.28 14.81
CA ALA A 3 -0.04 -13.44 13.82
C ALA A 3 0.94 -12.48 13.14
N ILE A 4 0.67 -12.15 11.88
CA ILE A 4 1.39 -11.15 11.07
C ILE A 4 0.35 -10.28 10.36
N ALA A 5 0.68 -9.01 10.07
CA ALA A 5 -0.16 -8.14 9.27
C ALA A 5 0.61 -7.61 8.05
N ILE A 6 -0.06 -7.53 6.90
CA ILE A 6 0.41 -6.78 5.73
C ILE A 6 -0.27 -5.42 5.78
N THR A 7 0.50 -4.34 5.71
CA THR A 7 0.01 -2.96 5.85
C THR A 7 0.73 -2.06 4.86
N ASP A 8 0.63 -2.37 3.57
CA ASP A 8 1.30 -1.58 2.54
C ASP A 8 0.76 -0.15 2.47
N HIS A 9 1.63 0.76 2.02
CA HIS A 9 1.40 2.20 2.04
C HIS A 9 0.44 2.64 0.94
N ASP A 10 -0.76 3.02 1.35
CA ASP A 10 -1.91 3.40 0.53
C ASP A 10 -2.35 2.36 -0.51
N ILE A 11 -2.19 1.06 -0.23
CA ILE A 11 -2.57 -0.02 -1.14
C ILE A 11 -3.53 -0.98 -0.44
N ILE A 12 -4.64 -1.29 -1.10
CA ILE A 12 -5.54 -2.36 -0.64
C ILE A 12 -4.79 -3.68 -0.71
N PRO A 13 -4.75 -4.47 0.37
CA PRO A 13 -4.01 -5.72 0.38
C PRO A 13 -4.61 -6.69 -0.64
N ALA A 14 -3.74 -7.38 -1.39
CA ALA A 14 -4.16 -8.46 -2.25
C ALA A 14 -4.60 -9.66 -1.40
N GLU A 15 -5.76 -10.25 -1.71
CA GLU A 15 -6.22 -11.46 -1.02
C GLU A 15 -5.56 -12.73 -1.59
N THR A 16 -5.24 -12.70 -2.88
CA THR A 16 -4.58 -13.79 -3.61
C THR A 16 -3.31 -13.30 -4.30
N GLU A 17 -2.38 -14.23 -4.55
CA GLU A 17 -1.15 -13.98 -5.30
C GLU A 17 -0.81 -15.12 -6.26
N ILE A 18 -0.09 -14.80 -7.34
CA ILE A 18 0.38 -15.80 -8.30
C ILE A 18 1.78 -16.27 -7.91
N VAL A 19 1.88 -17.52 -7.44
CA VAL A 19 3.16 -18.15 -7.09
C VAL A 19 3.39 -19.35 -8.00
N LYS A 20 4.47 -19.30 -8.80
CA LYS A 20 4.83 -20.36 -9.76
C LYS A 20 3.68 -20.72 -10.73
N GLY A 21 2.95 -19.70 -11.20
CA GLY A 21 1.85 -19.86 -12.15
C GLY A 21 0.55 -20.39 -11.56
N ARG A 22 0.42 -20.42 -10.22
CA ARG A 22 -0.82 -20.80 -9.53
C ARG A 22 -1.28 -19.65 -8.65
N GLU A 23 -2.58 -19.40 -8.66
CA GLU A 23 -3.21 -18.48 -7.73
C GLU A 23 -3.28 -19.13 -6.33
N ILE A 24 -2.89 -18.38 -5.31
CA ILE A 24 -2.84 -18.82 -3.92
C ILE A 24 -3.56 -17.79 -3.05
N ASP A 25 -4.51 -18.24 -2.23
CA ASP A 25 -5.10 -17.44 -1.15
C ASP A 25 -4.07 -17.22 -0.03
N LEU A 26 -3.75 -15.96 0.26
CA LEU A 26 -2.67 -15.62 1.19
C LEU A 26 -2.99 -16.02 2.63
N ARG A 27 -4.26 -15.99 3.04
CA ARG A 27 -4.67 -16.42 4.39
C ARG A 27 -4.49 -17.92 4.60
N SER A 28 -4.88 -18.72 3.61
CA SER A 28 -4.66 -20.17 3.62
C SER A 28 -3.17 -20.49 3.65
N TYR A 29 -2.38 -19.82 2.84
CA TYR A 29 -0.93 -19.98 2.81
C TYR A 29 -0.26 -19.68 4.15
N ALA A 30 -0.69 -18.62 4.83
CA ALA A 30 -0.20 -18.27 6.17
C ALA A 30 -0.63 -19.31 7.22
N ARG A 31 -1.90 -19.74 7.19
CA ARG A 31 -2.45 -20.73 8.13
C ARG A 31 -1.72 -22.07 8.05
N GLU A 32 -1.38 -22.54 6.86
CA GLU A 32 -0.57 -23.75 6.64
C GLU A 32 0.82 -23.68 7.32
N ARG A 33 1.32 -22.48 7.57
CA ARG A 33 2.61 -22.21 8.26
C ARG A 33 2.43 -21.92 9.74
N GLY A 34 1.23 -22.11 10.29
CA GLY A 34 0.92 -21.82 11.68
C GLY A 34 0.85 -20.32 12.00
N LEU A 35 0.59 -19.47 10.99
CA LEU A 35 0.44 -18.03 11.13
C LEU A 35 -1.00 -17.59 10.88
N ILE A 36 -1.46 -16.60 11.65
CA ILE A 36 -2.67 -15.84 11.33
C ILE A 36 -2.23 -14.63 10.50
N LEU A 37 -2.78 -14.48 9.29
CA LEU A 37 -2.56 -13.30 8.46
C LEU A 37 -3.71 -12.31 8.66
N ILE A 38 -3.38 -11.08 9.02
CA ILE A 38 -4.28 -9.95 9.12
C ILE A 38 -4.05 -9.06 7.90
N PHE A 39 -5.12 -8.73 7.21
CA PHE A 39 -5.05 -7.74 6.13
C PHE A 39 -5.17 -6.35 6.71
N GLY A 40 -4.32 -5.45 6.26
CA GLY A 40 -4.31 -4.07 6.70
C GLY A 40 -3.92 -3.11 5.58
N TYR A 41 -4.03 -1.83 5.90
CA TYR A 41 -3.81 -0.71 5.00
C TYR A 41 -3.17 0.41 5.81
N GLU A 42 -2.06 0.96 5.33
CA GLU A 42 -1.44 2.13 5.94
C GLU A 42 -1.83 3.38 5.17
N PHE A 43 -2.69 4.20 5.77
CA PHE A 43 -3.13 5.47 5.19
C PHE A 43 -2.05 6.53 5.38
N SER A 44 -1.59 7.14 4.28
CA SER A 44 -0.93 8.44 4.32
C SER A 44 -1.94 9.51 4.66
N THR A 45 -1.65 10.31 5.68
CA THR A 45 -2.49 11.45 6.02
C THR A 45 -1.67 12.71 6.17
N ASP A 46 -2.10 13.74 5.44
CA ASP A 46 -1.60 15.09 5.61
C ASP A 46 -2.42 15.73 6.74
N THR A 47 -1.76 16.11 7.83
CA THR A 47 -2.42 16.87 8.90
C THR A 47 -1.87 18.28 8.96
N TYR A 48 -2.55 19.16 9.69
CA TYR A 48 -2.12 20.56 9.86
C TYR A 48 -0.83 20.73 10.67
N VAL A 49 -0.36 19.67 11.34
CA VAL A 49 0.80 19.74 12.24
C VAL A 49 1.93 18.84 11.76
N ASN A 50 1.65 17.55 11.57
CA ASN A 50 2.63 16.56 11.10
C ASN A 50 1.97 15.52 10.20
N ASP A 51 2.72 15.00 9.25
CA ASP A 51 2.28 13.83 8.50
C ASP A 51 2.23 12.64 9.46
N VAL A 52 1.08 11.98 9.52
CA VAL A 52 0.91 10.76 10.32
C VAL A 52 0.41 9.64 9.43
N HIS A 53 0.75 8.42 9.81
CA HIS A 53 0.22 7.22 9.17
C HIS A 53 -0.80 6.56 10.09
N ILE A 54 -1.93 6.15 9.52
CA ILE A 54 -2.99 5.45 10.25
C ILE A 54 -3.05 4.02 9.73
N LEU A 55 -2.99 3.04 10.64
CA LEU A 55 -3.14 1.63 10.29
C LEU A 55 -4.60 1.22 10.44
N GLY A 56 -5.21 0.79 9.33
CA GLY A 56 -6.50 0.11 9.31
C GLY A 56 -6.30 -1.39 9.19
N TYR A 57 -7.03 -2.18 9.96
CA TYR A 57 -7.00 -3.65 9.91
C TYR A 57 -8.39 -4.18 9.65
N GLU A 58 -8.50 -5.23 8.83
CA GLU A 58 -9.75 -5.94 8.55
C GLU A 58 -10.90 -4.98 8.18
N LEU A 59 -10.58 -3.98 7.35
CA LEU A 59 -11.60 -3.10 6.78
C LEU A 59 -12.48 -3.90 5.81
N ASP A 60 -13.63 -3.35 5.46
CA ASP A 60 -14.38 -3.82 4.31
C ASP A 60 -13.61 -3.44 3.03
N TRP A 61 -12.84 -4.39 2.51
CA TRP A 61 -12.03 -4.18 1.30
C TRP A 61 -12.87 -3.96 0.04
N SER A 62 -14.15 -4.36 0.06
CA SER A 62 -15.10 -4.07 -1.02
C SER A 62 -15.69 -2.65 -0.94
N ALA A 63 -15.47 -1.95 0.18
CA ALA A 63 -16.04 -0.64 0.40
C ALA A 63 -15.50 0.36 -0.63
N LYS A 64 -16.41 0.94 -1.42
CA LYS A 64 -16.09 1.95 -2.43
C LYS A 64 -15.23 3.10 -1.89
N LYS A 65 -15.44 3.50 -0.62
CA LYS A 65 -14.64 4.56 0.01
C LYS A 65 -13.17 4.19 0.14
N VAL A 66 -12.83 2.95 0.50
CA VAL A 66 -11.44 2.50 0.62
C VAL A 66 -10.75 2.53 -0.74
N HIS A 67 -11.41 2.06 -1.79
CA HIS A 67 -10.92 2.17 -3.17
C HIS A 67 -10.71 3.61 -3.62
N GLN A 68 -11.65 4.51 -3.29
CA GLN A 68 -11.52 5.94 -3.62
C GLN A 68 -10.31 6.59 -2.93
N GLU A 69 -10.06 6.25 -1.67
CA GLU A 69 -8.89 6.73 -0.92
C GLU A 69 -7.58 6.22 -1.54
N MET A 70 -7.51 4.92 -1.88
CA MET A 70 -6.36 4.32 -2.58
C MET A 70 -6.06 5.03 -3.91
N GLU A 71 -7.07 5.23 -4.76
CA GLU A 71 -6.88 5.90 -6.05
C GLU A 71 -6.46 7.36 -5.89
N ARG A 72 -7.03 8.07 -4.90
CA ARG A 72 -6.60 9.44 -4.56
C ARG A 72 -5.12 9.47 -4.17
N ALA A 73 -4.71 8.59 -3.25
CA ALA A 73 -3.34 8.53 -2.76
C ALA A 73 -2.34 8.17 -3.87
N LYS A 74 -2.67 7.16 -4.70
CA LYS A 74 -1.88 6.77 -5.87
C LYS A 74 -1.66 7.93 -6.85
N LYS A 75 -2.73 8.69 -7.14
CA LYS A 75 -2.63 9.88 -8.00
C LYS A 75 -1.75 10.95 -7.37
N SER A 76 -1.97 11.28 -6.10
CA SER A 76 -1.20 12.29 -5.37
C SER A 76 0.30 11.98 -5.37
N LYS A 77 0.67 10.74 -5.01
CA LYS A 77 2.07 10.27 -5.03
C LYS A 77 2.69 10.32 -6.41
N GLY A 78 1.98 9.85 -7.44
CA GLY A 78 2.48 9.88 -8.80
C GLY A 78 2.75 11.31 -9.31
N GLU A 79 1.93 12.29 -8.92
CA GLU A 79 2.18 13.70 -9.24
C GLU A 79 3.36 14.27 -8.44
N ALA A 80 3.47 13.93 -7.15
CA ALA A 80 4.57 14.36 -6.29
C ALA A 80 5.93 13.84 -6.78
N TYR A 81 6.01 12.55 -7.15
CA TYR A 81 7.24 11.93 -7.64
C TYR A 81 7.71 12.52 -8.97
N ARG A 82 6.80 12.79 -9.92
CA ARG A 82 7.16 13.49 -11.16
C ARG A 82 7.78 14.86 -10.89
N LYS A 83 7.18 15.63 -9.96
CA LYS A 83 7.71 16.94 -9.55
C LYS A 83 9.09 16.80 -8.88
N LEU A 84 9.25 15.78 -8.03
CA LEU A 84 10.53 15.49 -7.38
C LEU A 84 11.62 15.18 -8.41
N CYS A 85 11.37 14.30 -9.37
CA CYS A 85 12.34 13.98 -10.43
C CYS A 85 12.72 15.22 -11.25
N ALA A 86 11.76 16.09 -11.58
CA ALA A 86 12.02 17.35 -12.27
C ALA A 86 12.93 18.29 -11.45
N VAL A 87 12.68 18.42 -10.14
CA VAL A 87 13.52 19.22 -9.23
C VAL A 87 14.92 18.64 -9.14
N LEU A 88 15.06 17.34 -8.92
CA LEU A 88 16.36 16.67 -8.81
C LEU A 88 17.17 16.80 -10.11
N THR A 89 16.54 16.58 -11.26
CA THR A 89 17.17 16.77 -12.57
C THR A 89 17.62 18.21 -12.79
N SER A 90 16.82 19.21 -12.38
CA SER A 90 17.22 20.63 -12.46
C SER A 90 18.44 20.98 -11.59
N ARG A 91 18.73 20.15 -10.59
CA ARG A 91 19.88 20.29 -9.67
C ARG A 91 21.09 19.43 -10.08
N GLY A 92 21.08 18.87 -11.28
CA GLY A 92 22.19 18.08 -11.82
C GLY A 92 22.14 16.59 -11.48
N MET A 93 21.05 16.10 -10.86
CA MET A 93 20.81 14.68 -10.62
C MET A 93 19.85 14.14 -11.68
N ALA A 94 20.39 13.66 -12.80
CA ALA A 94 19.59 13.13 -13.90
C ALA A 94 18.80 11.89 -13.45
N ILE A 95 17.51 12.07 -13.17
CA ILE A 95 16.57 11.04 -12.77
C ILE A 95 15.22 11.30 -13.46
N ASP A 96 14.68 10.28 -14.09
CA ASP A 96 13.36 10.27 -14.71
C ASP A 96 12.34 9.58 -13.81
N PHE A 97 11.08 9.70 -14.20
CA PHE A 97 9.96 9.05 -13.50
C PHE A 97 9.60 7.70 -14.12
N GLU A 98 10.02 7.46 -15.37
CA GLU A 98 9.76 6.24 -16.13
C GLU A 98 10.90 5.23 -15.96
#